data_AF-A0A8H5EEU1-F1
#
_entry.id   AF-A0A8H5EEU1-F1
#
_cell.length_a   1.000
_cell.length_b   1.000
_cell.length_c   1.000
_cell.angle_alpha   90.00
_cell.angle_beta   90.00
_cell.angle_gamma   90.00
#
_symmetry.space_group_name_H-M   'P 1'
#
loop_
_entity.id
_entity.type
_entity.pdbx_description
1 polymer ?
#
loop_
_entity_poly.entity_id
_entity_poly.type
_entity_poly.pdbx_seq_one_letter_code
_entity_poly.pdbx_strand_id
1 'polypeptide(L)'
;MDLQNLSAAELVQKFDHDRTNTALAEEVHRRTIDPSLNGDLFQEIKNLKDSIEGVSKPGKELFRPRPPPKGSWANCIGQQLCTPKSLRYPKGLSDLIQAVKDGREQKLNVRAVGSGHSFSDICPTDGILLDPHGMNKFLKLNSEILKEPSKASDHVLVESGITIKDLNSQLDKMGKALATMGAYDGQTLVGAITTGTHGSGKDSGNLASLVRAIIFVSETGKVYQIEPKDGVTDPAKFIPGDAQELKQDDDWFQAALIAMGCLGLVYSYIIEVVPTFFLSEVRSLTTWQDYKTQLAGGLASAPLQNHYFEIDLNPYETLGRNIAVTTIRTCSKATKREGGRGFDNWLAGLLAQHHWVEDILVWILNRWPLHSPGIITTAMKSLPVKHYIDKSFKVLNIGAVDDVKAYAMELSFDANQDIVSIVDRILALFQKAASEKQWFLAGPFAL
;
A
#
# COMPACT_ATOMS: atom_id res chain seq x y z
N MET A 1 29.89 -17.65 -28.06
CA MET A 1 29.96 -18.61 -26.94
C MET A 1 28.56 -19.20 -26.81
N ASP A 2 28.43 -20.52 -26.74
CA ASP A 2 27.11 -21.16 -26.68
C ASP A 2 26.57 -21.11 -25.25
N LEU A 3 25.96 -19.97 -24.91
CA LEU A 3 25.50 -19.67 -23.54
C LEU A 3 24.34 -20.58 -23.10
N GLN A 4 23.59 -21.14 -24.06
CA GLN A 4 22.43 -22.00 -23.78
C GLN A 4 22.84 -23.36 -23.21
N ASN A 5 24.06 -23.81 -23.50
CA ASN A 5 24.61 -25.08 -23.03
C ASN A 5 25.39 -24.98 -21.71
N LEU A 6 25.56 -23.78 -21.14
CA LEU A 6 26.20 -23.63 -19.84
C LEU A 6 25.34 -24.28 -18.74
N SER A 7 25.97 -24.97 -17.80
CA SER A 7 25.32 -25.32 -16.54
C SER A 7 24.95 -24.06 -15.74
N ALA A 8 24.00 -24.19 -14.81
CA ALA A 8 23.63 -23.11 -13.90
C ALA A 8 24.85 -22.52 -13.16
N ALA A 9 25.75 -23.40 -12.66
CA ALA A 9 26.95 -23.01 -11.94
C ALA A 9 27.93 -22.22 -12.83
N GLU A 10 28.19 -22.69 -14.05
CA GLU A 10 29.09 -22.00 -14.99
C GLU A 10 28.54 -20.65 -15.43
N LEU A 11 27.22 -20.57 -15.66
CA LEU A 11 26.55 -19.34 -16.03
C LEU A 11 26.66 -18.30 -14.92
N VAL A 12 26.37 -18.69 -13.67
CA VAL A 12 26.46 -17.82 -12.49
C VAL A 12 27.90 -17.34 -12.24
N GLN A 13 28.89 -18.24 -12.32
CA GLN A 13 30.30 -17.87 -12.13
C GLN A 13 30.81 -16.93 -13.23
N LYS A 14 30.53 -17.25 -14.50
CA LYS A 14 30.95 -16.41 -15.64
C LYS A 14 30.31 -15.02 -15.55
N PHE A 15 29.04 -14.97 -15.18
CA PHE A 15 28.34 -13.70 -15.04
C PHE A 15 28.83 -12.86 -13.85
N ASP A 16 29.12 -13.47 -12.70
CA ASP A 16 29.67 -12.72 -11.56
C ASP A 16 31.05 -12.12 -11.87
N HIS A 17 31.85 -12.81 -12.69
CA HIS A 17 33.17 -12.37 -13.14
C HIS A 17 33.11 -11.22 -14.15
N ASP A 18 32.21 -11.28 -15.15
CA ASP A 18 32.04 -10.25 -16.18
C ASP A 18 30.59 -9.76 -16.21
N ARG A 19 30.29 -8.86 -15.27
CA ARG A 19 28.93 -8.33 -15.04
C ARG A 19 28.46 -7.33 -16.09
N THR A 20 29.36 -6.89 -16.94
CA THR A 20 29.06 -5.99 -18.07
C THR A 20 28.67 -6.74 -19.34
N ASN A 21 28.79 -8.06 -19.33
CA ASN A 21 28.48 -8.90 -20.48
C ASN A 21 26.98 -9.05 -20.67
N THR A 22 26.43 -8.31 -21.63
CA THR A 22 24.99 -8.29 -21.92
C THR A 22 24.45 -9.65 -22.36
N ALA A 23 25.24 -10.48 -23.06
CA ALA A 23 24.80 -11.81 -23.49
C ALA A 23 24.68 -12.80 -22.31
N LEU A 24 25.64 -12.77 -21.37
CA LEU A 24 25.52 -13.54 -20.12
C LEU A 24 24.35 -13.03 -19.28
N ALA A 25 24.16 -11.71 -19.24
CA ALA A 25 23.05 -11.10 -18.52
C ALA A 25 21.68 -11.52 -19.08
N GLU A 26 21.52 -11.51 -20.40
CA GLU A 26 20.30 -11.96 -21.07
C GLU A 26 20.00 -13.44 -20.80
N GLU A 27 21.02 -14.29 -20.78
CA GLU A 27 20.86 -15.72 -20.50
C GLU A 27 20.49 -15.99 -19.02
N VAL A 28 21.15 -15.31 -18.06
CA VAL A 28 20.76 -15.37 -16.63
C VAL A 28 19.32 -14.91 -16.45
N HIS A 29 18.97 -13.78 -17.08
CA HIS A 29 17.61 -13.25 -17.02
C HIS A 29 16.60 -14.26 -17.58
N ARG A 30 16.87 -14.81 -18.77
CA ARG A 30 16.02 -15.81 -19.44
C ARG A 30 15.73 -17.02 -18.54
N ARG A 31 16.75 -17.57 -17.88
CA ARG A 31 16.59 -18.72 -16.97
C ARG A 31 15.92 -18.35 -15.64
N THR A 32 16.09 -17.12 -15.18
CA THR A 32 15.43 -16.61 -13.96
C THR A 32 13.92 -16.50 -14.15
N ILE A 33 13.47 -16.12 -15.35
CA ILE A 33 12.05 -15.87 -15.63
C ILE A 33 11.29 -17.06 -16.22
N ASP A 34 12.00 -18.06 -16.75
CA ASP A 34 11.40 -19.27 -17.34
C ASP A 34 11.71 -20.51 -16.47
N PRO A 35 10.72 -21.05 -15.75
CA PRO A 35 10.90 -22.22 -14.89
C PRO A 35 11.43 -23.44 -15.63
N SER A 36 11.11 -23.62 -16.91
CA SER A 36 11.56 -24.76 -17.70
C SER A 36 13.06 -24.73 -18.01
N LEU A 37 13.66 -23.55 -17.86
CA LEU A 37 15.08 -23.28 -18.15
C LEU A 37 15.90 -23.02 -16.90
N ASN A 38 15.25 -22.92 -15.75
CA ASN A 38 15.83 -22.50 -14.49
C ASN A 38 16.84 -23.53 -13.94
N GLY A 39 16.54 -24.83 -14.07
CA GLY A 39 17.38 -25.90 -13.52
C GLY A 39 17.70 -25.65 -12.04
N ASP A 40 18.99 -25.66 -11.68
CA ASP A 40 19.50 -25.35 -10.33
C ASP A 40 19.95 -23.88 -10.15
N LEU A 41 19.60 -22.97 -11.06
CA LEU A 41 20.10 -21.58 -11.06
C LEU A 41 19.91 -20.86 -9.72
N PHE A 42 18.70 -20.90 -9.13
CA PHE A 42 18.47 -20.25 -7.83
C PHE A 42 19.29 -20.88 -6.70
N GLN A 43 19.56 -22.19 -6.77
CA GLN A 43 20.41 -22.87 -5.79
C GLN A 43 21.89 -22.48 -5.97
N GLU A 44 22.37 -22.32 -7.20
CA GLU A 44 23.73 -21.86 -7.47
C GLU A 44 23.94 -20.39 -7.13
N ILE A 45 22.94 -19.54 -7.36
CA ILE A 45 22.96 -18.14 -6.90
C ILE A 45 22.98 -18.09 -5.37
N LYS A 46 22.23 -18.98 -4.69
CA LYS A 46 22.29 -19.11 -3.23
C LYS A 46 23.68 -19.55 -2.77
N ASN A 47 24.28 -20.55 -3.40
CA ASN A 47 25.63 -21.02 -3.10
C ASN A 47 26.66 -19.88 -3.26
N LEU A 48 26.55 -19.10 -4.34
CA LEU A 48 27.39 -17.93 -4.59
C LEU A 48 27.20 -16.88 -3.48
N LYS A 49 25.96 -16.53 -3.15
CA LYS A 49 25.61 -15.60 -2.06
C LYS A 49 26.23 -16.06 -0.74
N ASP A 50 26.02 -17.32 -0.35
CA ASP A 50 26.53 -17.90 0.88
C ASP A 50 28.07 -17.92 0.90
N SER A 51 28.72 -18.17 -0.25
CA SER A 51 30.19 -18.14 -0.37
C SER A 51 30.79 -16.73 -0.22
N ILE A 52 30.07 -15.70 -0.69
CA ILE A 52 30.48 -14.29 -0.59
C ILE A 52 30.19 -13.76 0.83
N GLU A 53 29.03 -14.08 1.40
CA GLU A 53 28.60 -13.63 2.73
C GLU A 53 29.30 -14.39 3.88
N GLY A 54 29.78 -15.63 3.62
CA GLY A 54 30.64 -16.39 4.55
C GLY A 54 32.03 -15.78 4.77
N VAL A 55 32.42 -14.77 3.97
CA VAL A 55 33.61 -13.94 4.16
C VAL A 55 33.15 -12.62 4.78
N SER A 56 33.01 -12.59 6.10
CA SER A 56 32.53 -11.42 6.85
C SER A 56 33.29 -10.14 6.47
N LYS A 57 32.62 -9.23 5.76
CA LYS A 57 32.97 -7.79 5.76
C LYS A 57 32.10 -7.10 6.81
N PRO A 58 32.68 -6.45 7.84
CA PRO A 58 31.90 -5.64 8.76
C PRO A 58 31.28 -4.48 7.97
N GLY A 59 29.96 -4.29 8.05
CA GLY A 59 29.32 -3.02 7.67
C GLY A 59 28.35 -3.03 6.49
N LYS A 60 27.94 -4.18 5.95
CA LYS A 60 26.78 -4.25 5.04
C LYS A 60 25.91 -5.45 5.38
N GLU A 61 25.15 -5.36 6.46
CA GLU A 61 24.02 -6.26 6.65
C GLU A 61 23.00 -5.93 5.55
N LEU A 62 22.75 -6.88 4.64
CA LEU A 62 21.53 -6.87 3.83
C LEU A 62 20.35 -6.70 4.78
N PHE A 63 19.44 -5.80 4.44
CA PHE A 63 18.24 -5.45 5.18
C PHE A 63 17.38 -6.69 5.42
N ARG A 64 17.72 -7.48 6.44
CA ARG A 64 16.83 -8.48 7.02
C ARG A 64 16.18 -7.81 8.21
N PRO A 65 14.84 -7.69 8.25
CA PRO A 65 14.17 -7.41 9.51
C PRO A 65 14.45 -8.60 10.42
N ARG A 66 15.48 -8.51 11.27
CA ARG A 66 15.52 -9.34 12.47
C ARG A 66 14.24 -8.98 13.23
N PRO A 67 13.49 -9.95 13.78
CA PRO A 67 12.43 -9.60 14.71
C PRO A 67 13.04 -8.65 15.75
N PRO A 68 12.39 -7.49 15.99
CA PRO A 68 12.97 -6.48 16.85
C PRO A 68 13.27 -7.11 18.21
N PRO A 69 14.36 -6.67 18.90
CA PRO A 69 14.66 -7.14 20.25
C PRO A 69 13.42 -7.09 21.14
N LYS A 70 13.33 -7.95 22.16
CA LYS A 70 12.18 -7.96 23.06
C LYS A 70 11.95 -6.58 23.66
N GLY A 71 10.78 -5.99 23.41
CA GLY A 71 10.43 -4.63 23.83
C GLY A 71 10.68 -3.53 22.79
N SER A 72 11.22 -3.88 21.62
CA SER A 72 11.39 -3.00 20.47
C SER A 72 10.30 -3.25 19.42
N TRP A 73 10.10 -2.30 18.52
CA TRP A 73 9.15 -2.37 17.41
C TRP A 73 9.86 -2.08 16.09
N ALA A 74 9.34 -2.68 15.01
CA ALA A 74 9.79 -2.46 13.63
C ALA A 74 8.58 -2.36 12.69
N ASN A 75 8.66 -1.56 11.63
CA ASN A 75 7.65 -1.54 10.57
C ASN A 75 7.73 -2.78 9.65
N CYS A 76 6.79 -2.92 8.71
CA CYS A 76 6.63 -4.09 7.83
C CYS A 76 7.90 -4.48 7.04
N ILE A 77 8.77 -3.51 6.74
CA ILE A 77 10.04 -3.70 6.03
C ILE A 77 11.28 -3.59 6.92
N GLY A 78 11.10 -3.37 8.23
CA GLY A 78 12.18 -3.29 9.21
C GLY A 78 13.05 -2.03 9.15
N GLN A 79 12.66 -1.01 8.39
CA GLN A 79 13.42 0.24 8.23
C GLN A 79 13.18 1.22 9.37
N GLN A 80 11.94 1.29 9.85
CA GLN A 80 11.60 2.10 11.00
C GLN A 80 11.68 1.22 12.23
N LEU A 81 12.48 1.65 13.21
CA LEU A 81 12.80 0.89 14.41
C LEU A 81 12.73 1.80 15.63
N CYS A 82 12.18 1.31 16.73
CA CYS A 82 12.27 2.00 18.02
C CYS A 82 12.29 1.02 19.18
N THR A 83 12.80 1.47 20.31
CA THR A 83 12.70 0.77 21.60
C THR A 83 11.94 1.67 22.55
N PRO A 84 10.60 1.63 22.56
CA PRO A 84 9.81 2.48 23.43
C PRO A 84 10.04 2.09 24.89
N LYS A 85 9.96 3.05 25.80
CA LYS A 85 9.92 2.79 27.24
C LYS A 85 8.77 1.87 27.64
N SER A 86 7.65 1.92 26.92
CA SER A 86 6.51 1.02 27.12
C SER A 86 5.79 0.74 25.80
N LEU A 87 5.64 -0.53 25.45
CA LEU A 87 4.70 -0.99 24.42
C LEU A 87 3.41 -1.48 25.07
N ARG A 88 2.25 -0.99 24.62
CA ARG A 88 0.93 -1.30 25.19
C ARG A 88 -0.07 -1.69 24.11
N TYR A 89 -1.05 -2.50 24.49
CA TYR A 89 -2.09 -3.04 23.59
C TYR A 89 -3.47 -2.60 24.11
N PRO A 90 -3.91 -1.36 23.83
CA PRO A 90 -5.22 -0.87 24.26
C PRO A 90 -6.36 -1.76 23.74
N LYS A 91 -7.38 -1.93 24.59
CA LYS A 91 -8.61 -2.70 24.31
C LYS A 91 -9.86 -1.82 24.22
N GLY A 92 -9.71 -0.51 24.39
CA GLY A 92 -10.78 0.46 24.28
C GLY A 92 -10.37 1.87 24.72
N LEU A 93 -11.35 2.76 24.78
CA LEU A 93 -11.16 4.19 25.05
C LEU A 93 -10.44 4.50 26.36
N SER A 94 -10.75 3.78 27.45
CA SER A 94 -10.12 4.01 28.76
C SER A 94 -8.61 3.82 28.74
N ASP A 95 -8.12 2.87 27.94
CA ASP A 95 -6.69 2.58 27.83
C ASP A 95 -5.95 3.70 27.08
N LEU A 96 -6.60 4.30 26.07
CA LEU A 96 -6.05 5.46 25.36
C LEU A 96 -5.94 6.68 26.27
N ILE A 97 -7.01 6.96 27.03
CA ILE A 97 -7.02 8.04 28.02
C ILE A 97 -5.92 7.82 29.06
N GLN A 98 -5.77 6.59 29.57
CA GLN A 98 -4.74 6.28 30.55
C GLN A 98 -3.34 6.41 29.97
N ALA A 99 -3.11 5.97 28.73
CA ALA A 99 -1.83 6.14 28.06
C ALA A 99 -1.43 7.62 27.91
N VAL A 100 -2.39 8.48 27.55
CA VAL A 100 -2.15 9.94 27.50
C VAL A 100 -1.81 10.49 28.87
N LYS A 101 -2.57 10.13 29.91
CA LYS A 101 -2.31 10.59 31.30
C LYS A 101 -0.93 10.16 31.78
N ASP A 102 -0.57 8.90 31.59
CA ASP A 102 0.75 8.36 31.94
C ASP A 102 1.87 9.06 31.17
N GLY A 103 1.67 9.30 29.87
CA GLY A 103 2.60 10.04 29.03
C GLY A 103 2.85 11.45 29.56
N ARG A 104 1.80 12.16 29.96
CA ARG A 104 1.93 13.49 30.58
C ARG A 104 2.66 13.45 31.91
N GLU A 105 2.25 12.56 32.81
CA GLU A 105 2.83 12.44 34.15
C GLU A 105 4.33 12.12 34.08
N GLN A 106 4.71 11.24 33.16
CA GLN A 106 6.09 10.79 32.97
C GLN A 106 6.88 11.65 31.97
N LYS A 107 6.26 12.66 31.35
CA LYS A 107 6.84 13.50 30.29
C LYS A 107 7.38 12.68 29.11
N LEU A 108 6.59 11.71 28.65
CA LEU A 108 6.90 10.83 27.52
C LEU A 108 5.98 11.13 26.34
N ASN A 109 6.53 10.99 25.12
CA ASN A 109 5.74 10.98 23.90
C ASN A 109 4.86 9.73 23.86
N VAL A 110 3.63 9.87 23.36
CA VAL A 110 2.70 8.77 23.13
C VAL A 110 2.44 8.66 21.62
N ARG A 111 2.71 7.50 21.03
CA ARG A 111 2.48 7.22 19.60
C ARG A 111 1.69 5.93 19.43
N ALA A 112 1.02 5.76 18.29
CA ALA A 112 0.33 4.52 17.92
C ALA A 112 0.85 3.98 16.57
N VAL A 113 0.97 2.65 16.44
CA VAL A 113 1.62 1.98 15.28
C VAL A 113 0.67 1.53 14.17
N GLY A 114 -0.62 1.35 14.45
CA GLY A 114 -1.52 0.63 13.54
C GLY A 114 -0.91 -0.73 13.13
N SER A 115 -0.99 -1.09 11.84
CA SER A 115 -0.37 -2.32 11.31
C SER A 115 1.15 -2.22 11.08
N GLY A 116 1.75 -1.05 11.36
CA GLY A 116 3.16 -0.80 11.05
C GLY A 116 3.51 -0.81 9.57
N HIS A 117 2.56 -0.45 8.69
CA HIS A 117 2.76 -0.46 7.23
C HIS A 117 3.39 0.83 6.68
N SER A 118 3.51 1.89 7.47
CA SER A 118 4.11 3.14 6.98
C SER A 118 5.63 2.98 6.79
N PHE A 119 6.14 3.44 5.64
CA PHE A 119 7.57 3.52 5.37
C PHE A 119 8.22 4.74 6.04
N SER A 120 7.43 5.78 6.31
CA SER A 120 7.86 7.02 6.97
C SER A 120 8.08 6.82 8.48
N ASP A 121 8.90 7.68 9.07
CA ASP A 121 9.29 7.69 10.49
C ASP A 121 8.21 8.31 11.40
N ILE A 122 6.93 8.13 11.07
CA ILE A 122 5.79 8.73 11.79
C ILE A 122 5.64 8.15 13.20
N CYS A 123 5.95 6.86 13.35
CA CYS A 123 5.62 6.10 14.55
C CYS A 123 6.74 5.93 15.60
N PRO A 124 8.04 5.78 15.23
CA PRO A 124 9.13 5.62 16.18
C PRO A 124 9.06 6.60 17.37
N THR A 125 9.24 6.05 18.58
CA THR A 125 9.23 6.82 19.83
C THR A 125 10.09 6.09 20.87
N ASP A 126 10.70 6.86 21.77
CA ASP A 126 11.34 6.38 22.99
C ASP A 126 10.37 6.35 24.19
N GLY A 127 9.16 6.87 24.03
CA GLY A 127 8.13 6.95 25.07
C GLY A 127 7.19 5.76 25.12
N ILE A 128 5.88 6.02 25.07
CA ILE A 128 4.82 5.01 25.07
C ILE A 128 4.38 4.75 23.63
N LEU A 129 4.43 3.49 23.22
CA LEU A 129 3.96 3.03 21.92
C LEU A 129 2.68 2.18 22.10
N LEU A 130 1.64 2.51 21.35
CA LEU A 130 0.34 1.85 21.41
C LEU A 130 0.09 1.02 20.15
N ASP A 131 -0.26 -0.24 20.35
CA ASP A 131 -0.74 -1.14 19.31
C ASP A 131 -2.28 -1.27 19.41
N PRO A 132 -3.04 -0.67 18.49
CA PRO A 132 -4.48 -0.59 18.57
C PRO A 132 -5.21 -1.83 18.04
N HIS A 133 -4.53 -2.92 17.65
CA HIS A 133 -5.19 -4.07 17.00
C HIS A 133 -6.32 -4.72 17.83
N GLY A 134 -6.33 -4.52 19.15
CA GLY A 134 -7.42 -4.96 20.04
C GLY A 134 -8.70 -4.11 19.97
N MET A 135 -8.67 -2.94 19.33
CA MET A 135 -9.79 -2.01 19.14
C MET A 135 -10.32 -2.12 17.70
N ASN A 136 -11.05 -3.19 17.42
CA ASN A 136 -11.45 -3.58 16.06
C ASN A 136 -12.95 -3.86 15.89
N LYS A 137 -13.79 -3.31 16.77
CA LYS A 137 -15.24 -3.60 16.81
C LYS A 137 -16.06 -2.55 16.07
N PHE A 138 -17.19 -3.01 15.53
CA PHE A 138 -18.31 -2.13 15.20
C PHE A 138 -19.04 -1.76 16.49
N LEU A 139 -19.20 -0.47 16.73
CA LEU A 139 -19.92 0.07 17.88
C LEU A 139 -21.34 0.43 17.46
N LYS A 140 -22.24 0.54 18.44
CA LYS A 140 -23.61 0.95 18.18
C LYS A 140 -23.66 2.46 17.89
N LEU A 141 -24.01 2.83 16.66
CA LEU A 141 -24.34 4.21 16.32
C LEU A 141 -25.75 4.54 16.84
N ASN A 142 -25.88 5.62 17.62
CA ASN A 142 -27.19 6.12 18.03
C ASN A 142 -27.80 6.92 16.87
N SER A 143 -28.80 6.37 16.18
CA SER A 143 -29.44 7.05 15.05
C SER A 143 -30.22 8.30 15.45
N GLU A 144 -30.65 8.42 16.71
CA GLU A 144 -31.49 9.54 17.14
C GLU A 144 -30.72 10.85 17.30
N ILE A 145 -29.40 10.78 17.46
CA ILE A 145 -28.56 11.99 17.54
C ILE A 145 -28.19 12.52 16.15
N LEU A 146 -28.49 11.80 15.07
CA LEU A 146 -28.18 12.25 13.71
C LEU A 146 -29.18 13.31 13.25
N LYS A 147 -28.72 14.27 12.44
CA LYS A 147 -29.60 15.24 11.76
C LYS A 147 -30.60 14.55 10.83
N GLU A 148 -30.19 13.48 10.17
CA GLU A 148 -31.02 12.66 9.28
C GLU A 148 -31.09 11.19 9.75
N PRO A 149 -31.92 10.85 10.74
CA PRO A 149 -32.01 9.48 11.27
C PRO A 149 -32.38 8.42 10.21
N SER A 150 -33.07 8.81 9.13
CA SER A 150 -33.41 7.93 8.01
C SER A 150 -32.18 7.45 7.22
N LYS A 151 -31.06 8.18 7.27
CA LYS A 151 -29.78 7.83 6.64
C LYS A 151 -28.81 7.14 7.60
N ALA A 152 -29.26 6.74 8.78
CA ALA A 152 -28.39 6.07 9.77
C ALA A 152 -27.75 4.79 9.22
N SER A 153 -28.42 4.08 8.32
CA SER A 153 -27.90 2.85 7.70
C SER A 153 -26.76 3.10 6.70
N ASP A 154 -26.53 4.35 6.29
CA ASP A 154 -25.41 4.74 5.42
C ASP A 154 -24.15 5.09 6.22
N HIS A 155 -24.20 4.93 7.54
CA HIS A 155 -23.10 5.22 8.44
C HIS A 155 -22.80 4.02 9.33
N VAL A 156 -21.52 3.83 9.66
CA VAL A 156 -21.09 2.87 10.69
C VAL A 156 -20.15 3.56 11.66
N LEU A 157 -20.30 3.25 12.95
CA LEU A 157 -19.35 3.64 14.00
C LEU A 157 -18.42 2.45 14.25
N VAL A 158 -17.11 2.65 14.08
CA VAL A 158 -16.13 1.56 14.14
C VAL A 158 -14.87 1.99 14.86
N GLU A 159 -14.35 1.12 15.73
CA GLU A 159 -13.07 1.33 16.40
C GLU A 159 -11.92 1.41 15.38
N SER A 160 -10.99 2.31 15.64
CA SER A 160 -10.03 2.79 14.65
C SER A 160 -8.89 1.79 14.35
N GLY A 161 -8.72 0.78 15.20
CA GLY A 161 -7.72 -0.29 15.08
C GLY A 161 -8.16 -1.47 14.20
N ILE A 162 -9.40 -1.49 13.69
CA ILE A 162 -9.85 -2.50 12.72
C ILE A 162 -8.99 -2.45 11.46
N THR A 163 -8.65 -3.60 10.86
CA THR A 163 -8.01 -3.62 9.54
C THR A 163 -9.03 -3.32 8.44
N ILE A 164 -8.60 -2.76 7.30
CA ILE A 164 -9.50 -2.54 6.14
C ILE A 164 -10.07 -3.88 5.65
N LYS A 165 -9.30 -4.97 5.73
CA LYS A 165 -9.74 -6.34 5.45
C LYS A 165 -10.92 -6.78 6.31
N ASP A 166 -10.79 -6.63 7.63
CA ASP A 166 -11.84 -7.03 8.58
C ASP A 166 -13.06 -6.11 8.49
N LEU A 167 -12.84 -4.82 8.22
CA LEU A 167 -13.89 -3.84 7.93
C LEU A 167 -14.70 -4.28 6.71
N ASN A 168 -14.04 -4.56 5.58
CA ASN A 168 -14.68 -5.05 4.36
C ASN A 168 -15.46 -6.35 4.60
N SER A 169 -14.90 -7.30 5.34
CA SER A 169 -15.58 -8.56 5.68
C SER A 169 -16.88 -8.34 6.47
N GLN A 170 -16.89 -7.38 7.40
CA GLN A 170 -18.08 -7.06 8.18
C GLN A 170 -19.11 -6.26 7.37
N LEU A 171 -18.68 -5.28 6.58
CA LEU A 171 -19.55 -4.53 5.68
C LEU A 171 -20.23 -5.45 4.66
N ASP A 172 -19.51 -6.43 4.12
CA ASP A 172 -20.05 -7.38 3.16
C ASP A 172 -21.22 -8.20 3.75
N LYS A 173 -21.13 -8.59 5.03
CA LYS A 173 -22.22 -9.28 5.75
C LYS A 173 -23.45 -8.39 5.94
N MET A 174 -23.25 -7.07 5.94
CA MET A 174 -24.32 -6.06 6.06
C MET A 174 -24.88 -5.62 4.70
N GLY A 175 -24.37 -6.15 3.58
CA GLY A 175 -24.74 -5.67 2.25
C GLY A 175 -24.24 -4.25 1.96
N LYS A 176 -23.12 -3.86 2.60
CA LYS A 176 -22.47 -2.56 2.45
C LYS A 176 -21.05 -2.72 1.89
N ALA A 177 -20.45 -1.60 1.48
CA ALA A 177 -19.09 -1.51 0.99
C ALA A 177 -18.50 -0.12 1.25
N LEU A 178 -17.17 -0.02 1.24
CA LEU A 178 -16.49 1.27 1.09
C LEU A 178 -16.61 1.74 -0.36
N ALA A 179 -16.86 3.03 -0.56
CA ALA A 179 -16.94 3.62 -1.90
C ALA A 179 -15.57 3.68 -2.59
N THR A 180 -14.47 3.68 -1.83
CA THR A 180 -13.09 3.74 -2.29
C THR A 180 -12.19 3.08 -1.25
N MET A 181 -11.03 2.56 -1.66
CA MET A 181 -9.98 2.05 -0.78
C MET A 181 -8.64 1.99 -1.51
N GLY A 182 -7.55 1.85 -0.77
CA GLY A 182 -6.24 1.55 -1.33
C GLY A 182 -6.13 0.12 -1.87
N ALA A 183 -5.02 -0.14 -2.55
CA ALA A 183 -4.68 -1.45 -3.12
C ALA A 183 -4.40 -2.53 -2.06
N TYR A 184 -3.99 -2.15 -0.85
CA TYR A 184 -3.71 -3.05 0.26
C TYR A 184 -4.75 -2.90 1.38
N ASP A 185 -5.21 -4.00 1.95
CA ASP A 185 -6.25 -4.00 2.98
C ASP A 185 -5.78 -4.42 4.39
N GLY A 186 -4.48 -4.71 4.56
CA GLY A 186 -3.92 -5.06 5.87
C GLY A 186 -3.63 -3.86 6.78
N GLN A 187 -3.79 -2.63 6.30
CA GLN A 187 -3.67 -1.42 7.12
C GLN A 187 -4.83 -1.32 8.13
N THR A 188 -4.55 -0.79 9.33
CA THR A 188 -5.62 -0.35 10.23
C THR A 188 -6.34 0.85 9.62
N LEU A 189 -7.63 0.99 9.93
CA LEU A 189 -8.47 2.09 9.45
C LEU A 189 -7.88 3.45 9.81
N VAL A 190 -7.44 3.63 11.07
CA VAL A 190 -6.76 4.86 11.51
C VAL A 190 -5.45 5.11 10.76
N GLY A 191 -4.67 4.06 10.49
CA GLY A 191 -3.42 4.19 9.76
C GLY A 191 -3.69 4.69 8.35
N ALA A 192 -4.61 4.04 7.65
CA ALA A 192 -4.98 4.38 6.27
C ALA A 192 -5.58 5.79 6.15
N ILE A 193 -6.49 6.17 7.06
CA ILE A 193 -7.12 7.51 7.05
C ILE A 193 -6.08 8.60 7.34
N THR A 194 -5.30 8.45 8.42
CA THR A 194 -4.41 9.53 8.90
C THR A 194 -3.18 9.76 8.04
N THR A 195 -2.88 8.85 7.11
CA THR A 195 -1.85 9.01 6.08
C THR A 195 -2.43 9.25 4.68
N GLY A 196 -3.74 9.45 4.55
CA GLY A 196 -4.37 9.84 3.29
C GLY A 196 -4.46 8.73 2.23
N THR A 197 -4.51 7.45 2.63
CA THR A 197 -4.64 6.32 1.69
C THR A 197 -5.81 6.52 0.72
N HIS A 198 -5.53 6.34 -0.57
CA HIS A 198 -6.48 6.54 -1.66
C HIS A 198 -6.47 5.36 -2.63
N GLY A 199 -7.52 5.28 -3.44
CA GLY A 199 -7.60 4.38 -4.59
C GLY A 199 -7.37 5.12 -5.90
N SER A 200 -7.66 4.44 -7.00
CA SER A 200 -7.48 4.97 -8.36
C SER A 200 -8.77 5.58 -8.95
N GLY A 201 -9.72 5.94 -8.08
CA GLY A 201 -11.04 6.41 -8.46
C GLY A 201 -11.06 7.89 -8.79
N LYS A 202 -11.39 8.26 -10.04
CA LYS A 202 -11.34 9.66 -10.51
C LYS A 202 -12.23 10.61 -9.73
N ASP A 203 -13.48 10.20 -9.50
CA ASP A 203 -14.49 11.00 -8.80
C ASP A 203 -14.63 10.58 -7.33
N SER A 204 -13.68 9.78 -6.83
CA SER A 204 -13.65 9.29 -5.46
C SER A 204 -12.57 10.02 -4.68
N GLY A 205 -12.89 10.42 -3.45
CA GLY A 205 -11.87 10.92 -2.53
C GLY A 205 -10.93 9.80 -2.05
N ASN A 206 -10.02 10.16 -1.16
CA ASN A 206 -9.26 9.20 -0.37
C ASN A 206 -10.16 8.57 0.73
N LEU A 207 -9.64 7.59 1.48
CA LEU A 207 -10.43 6.98 2.57
C LEU A 207 -10.89 7.99 3.63
N ALA A 208 -10.10 9.05 3.86
CA ALA A 208 -10.44 10.14 4.75
C ALA A 208 -11.74 10.86 4.33
N SER A 209 -12.07 10.91 3.03
CA SER A 209 -13.32 11.53 2.55
C SER A 209 -14.58 10.79 2.99
N LEU A 210 -14.46 9.55 3.47
CA LEU A 210 -15.57 8.76 4.01
C LEU A 210 -15.89 9.13 5.46
N VAL A 211 -15.01 9.83 6.17
CA VAL A 211 -15.20 10.17 7.58
C VAL A 211 -16.28 11.23 7.73
N ARG A 212 -17.16 11.02 8.71
CA ARG A 212 -18.22 11.96 9.10
C ARG A 212 -18.07 12.44 10.55
N ALA A 213 -17.42 11.65 11.40
CA ALA A 213 -17.02 12.06 12.74
C ALA A 213 -15.77 11.30 13.22
N ILE A 214 -14.98 11.94 14.08
CA ILE A 214 -13.78 11.38 14.70
C ILE A 214 -13.97 11.41 16.22
N ILE A 215 -13.88 10.24 16.88
CA ILE A 215 -13.88 10.17 18.33
C ILE A 215 -12.43 10.18 18.78
N PHE A 216 -12.03 11.31 19.36
CA PHE A 216 -10.65 11.74 19.44
C PHE A 216 -10.24 12.00 20.89
N VAL A 217 -9.12 11.41 21.32
CA VAL A 217 -8.50 11.63 22.61
C VAL A 217 -7.40 12.68 22.48
N SER A 218 -7.61 13.83 23.12
CA SER A 218 -6.68 14.95 23.12
C SER A 218 -5.46 14.68 23.99
N GLU A 219 -4.46 15.56 23.90
CA GLU A 219 -3.28 15.60 24.75
C GLU A 219 -3.58 15.69 26.26
N THR A 220 -4.79 16.08 26.68
CA THR A 220 -5.23 16.11 28.09
C THR A 220 -5.90 14.80 28.53
N GLY A 221 -6.21 13.90 27.59
CA GLY A 221 -7.06 12.74 27.80
C GLY A 221 -8.57 13.06 27.71
N LYS A 222 -8.93 14.31 27.38
CA LYS A 222 -10.32 14.67 27.06
C LYS A 222 -10.73 14.07 25.73
N VAL A 223 -11.98 13.63 25.64
CA VAL A 223 -12.51 12.96 24.45
C VAL A 223 -13.52 13.84 23.74
N TYR A 224 -13.28 14.09 22.46
CA TYR A 224 -14.12 14.88 21.58
C TYR A 224 -14.74 14.02 20.50
N GLN A 225 -15.96 14.35 20.08
CA GLN A 225 -16.48 13.96 18.78
C GLN A 225 -16.28 15.15 17.85
N ILE A 226 -15.34 15.04 16.91
CA ILE A 226 -15.00 16.09 15.96
C ILE A 226 -15.72 15.82 14.65
N GLU A 227 -16.43 16.81 14.12
CA GLU A 227 -17.14 16.75 12.84
C GLU A 227 -16.92 18.05 12.06
N PRO A 228 -17.20 18.09 10.74
CA PRO A 228 -17.32 19.34 10.01
C PRO A 228 -18.33 20.28 10.66
N LYS A 229 -18.30 21.57 10.29
CA LYS A 229 -19.24 22.58 10.79
C LYS A 229 -20.70 22.18 10.56
N ASP A 230 -20.99 21.54 9.43
CA ASP A 230 -22.30 20.93 9.14
C ASP A 230 -22.27 19.40 9.30
N GLY A 231 -21.69 18.93 10.42
CA GLY A 231 -21.53 17.52 10.73
C GLY A 231 -22.83 16.73 10.86
N VAL A 232 -22.70 15.40 10.89
CA VAL A 232 -23.83 14.45 10.87
C VAL A 232 -24.67 14.46 12.15
N THR A 233 -24.09 14.89 13.27
CA THR A 233 -24.79 14.95 14.56
C THR A 233 -25.60 16.24 14.68
N ASP A 234 -26.81 16.13 15.20
CA ASP A 234 -27.64 17.25 15.62
C ASP A 234 -27.14 17.75 16.99
N PRO A 235 -26.57 18.96 17.09
CA PRO A 235 -26.01 19.45 18.35
C PRO A 235 -27.03 19.54 19.49
N ALA A 236 -28.31 19.78 19.17
CA ALA A 236 -29.37 19.86 20.17
C ALA A 236 -29.73 18.48 20.77
N LYS A 237 -29.34 17.39 20.08
CA LYS A 237 -29.58 16.01 20.49
C LYS A 237 -28.30 15.29 20.93
N PHE A 238 -27.15 15.96 20.93
CA PHE A 238 -25.90 15.34 21.36
C PHE A 238 -25.99 14.89 22.82
N ILE A 239 -25.66 13.63 23.07
CA ILE A 239 -25.63 13.03 24.39
C ILE A 239 -24.19 12.61 24.68
N PRO A 240 -23.53 13.17 25.71
CA PRO A 240 -22.21 12.73 26.12
C PRO A 240 -22.19 11.22 26.44
N GLY A 241 -21.14 10.55 25.97
CA GLY A 241 -20.91 9.12 26.16
C GLY A 241 -19.41 8.85 26.12
N ASP A 242 -18.96 8.10 25.11
CA ASP A 242 -17.53 7.95 24.82
C ASP A 242 -16.89 9.33 24.57
N ALA A 243 -17.53 10.17 23.76
CA ALA A 243 -17.17 11.57 23.61
C ALA A 243 -17.87 12.43 24.67
N GLN A 244 -17.10 13.32 25.29
CA GLN A 244 -17.59 14.24 26.32
C GLN A 244 -18.13 15.54 25.70
N GLU A 245 -17.61 15.92 24.53
CA GLU A 245 -17.93 17.16 23.85
C GLU A 245 -18.01 16.95 22.33
N LEU A 246 -19.05 17.50 21.72
CA LEU A 246 -19.17 17.62 20.27
C LEU A 246 -18.50 18.91 19.80
N LYS A 247 -17.60 18.79 18.82
CA LYS A 247 -16.89 19.91 18.19
C LYS A 247 -17.16 19.87 16.68
N GLN A 248 -18.13 20.67 16.22
CA GLN A 248 -18.45 20.86 14.81
C GLN A 248 -17.71 22.08 14.27
N ASP A 249 -16.58 21.85 13.60
CA ASP A 249 -15.63 22.90 13.22
C ASP A 249 -14.72 22.37 12.09
N ASP A 250 -14.74 23.05 10.94
CA ASP A 250 -14.03 22.57 9.74
C ASP A 250 -12.51 22.56 9.94
N ASP A 251 -11.94 23.53 10.66
CA ASP A 251 -10.48 23.58 10.89
C ASP A 251 -10.05 22.41 11.78
N TRP A 252 -10.82 22.14 12.84
CA TRP A 252 -10.55 20.98 13.71
C TRP A 252 -10.69 19.67 12.96
N PHE A 253 -11.77 19.53 12.17
CA PHE A 253 -12.03 18.32 11.43
C PHE A 253 -10.94 18.04 10.39
N GLN A 254 -10.62 19.02 9.55
CA GLN A 254 -9.59 18.86 8.51
C GLN A 254 -8.20 18.62 9.10
N ALA A 255 -7.85 19.30 10.21
CA ALA A 255 -6.59 19.07 10.89
C ALA A 255 -6.49 17.64 11.47
N ALA A 256 -7.56 17.12 12.07
CA ALA A 256 -7.60 15.79 12.67
C ALA A 256 -7.69 14.64 11.64
N LEU A 257 -8.19 14.92 10.44
CA LEU A 257 -8.50 13.90 9.43
C LEU A 257 -7.24 13.21 8.89
N ILE A 258 -6.24 13.99 8.46
CA ILE A 258 -4.95 13.50 7.94
C ILE A 258 -3.82 14.09 8.79
N ALA A 259 -3.78 13.70 10.05
CA ALA A 259 -2.88 14.28 11.06
C ALA A 259 -1.52 13.57 11.18
N MET A 260 -1.30 12.44 10.48
CA MET A 260 -0.13 11.56 10.66
C MET A 260 0.14 11.25 12.16
N GLY A 261 -0.91 11.12 12.98
CA GLY A 261 -0.80 10.84 14.40
C GLY A 261 -0.18 11.95 15.26
N CYS A 262 -0.13 13.20 14.78
CA CYS A 262 0.51 14.31 15.50
C CYS A 262 -0.42 15.10 16.44
N LEU A 263 -1.74 15.06 16.24
CA LEU A 263 -2.67 15.87 17.04
C LEU A 263 -3.18 15.15 18.29
N GLY A 264 -3.28 13.82 18.26
CA GLY A 264 -3.84 13.01 19.34
C GLY A 264 -4.12 11.58 18.90
N LEU A 265 -4.90 10.85 19.70
CA LEU A 265 -5.23 9.45 19.42
C LEU A 265 -6.68 9.34 18.94
N VAL A 266 -6.93 8.59 17.88
CA VAL A 266 -8.29 8.32 17.42
C VAL A 266 -8.77 7.00 18.00
N TYR A 267 -9.90 7.01 18.70
CA TYR A 267 -10.55 5.81 19.23
C TYR A 267 -11.45 5.13 18.19
N SER A 268 -12.31 5.90 17.54
CA SER A 268 -13.27 5.38 16.55
C SER A 268 -13.65 6.45 15.54
N TYR A 269 -14.24 6.02 14.42
CA TYR A 269 -14.77 6.89 13.38
C TYR A 269 -16.24 6.58 13.12
N ILE A 270 -17.03 7.62 12.83
CA ILE A 270 -18.25 7.44 12.03
C ILE A 270 -17.83 7.60 10.57
N ILE A 271 -18.02 6.56 9.76
CA ILE A 271 -17.71 6.58 8.33
C ILE A 271 -18.97 6.32 7.51
N GLU A 272 -19.05 6.94 6.34
CA GLU A 272 -20.07 6.69 5.32
C GLU A 272 -19.76 5.40 4.56
N VAL A 273 -20.80 4.62 4.30
CA VAL A 273 -20.75 3.35 3.57
C VAL A 273 -21.85 3.29 2.52
N VAL A 274 -21.54 2.67 1.38
CA VAL A 274 -22.48 2.52 0.26
C VAL A 274 -23.05 1.10 0.21
N PRO A 275 -24.16 0.85 -0.49
CA PRO A 275 -24.60 -0.51 -0.80
C PRO A 275 -23.49 -1.31 -1.49
N THR A 276 -23.41 -2.62 -1.24
CA THR A 276 -22.47 -3.49 -1.95
C THR A 276 -22.61 -3.32 -3.46
N PHE A 277 -21.49 -3.15 -4.15
CA PHE A 277 -21.42 -3.06 -5.60
C PHE A 277 -20.30 -3.94 -6.15
N PHE A 278 -20.41 -4.24 -7.44
CA PHE A 278 -19.45 -5.07 -8.18
C PHE A 278 -18.65 -4.20 -9.14
N LEU A 279 -17.40 -4.54 -9.34
CA LEU A 279 -16.53 -3.90 -10.34
C LEU A 279 -16.14 -4.93 -11.40
N SER A 280 -16.07 -4.49 -12.65
CA SER A 280 -15.43 -5.19 -13.76
C SER A 280 -14.06 -4.59 -14.00
N GLU A 281 -13.02 -5.41 -13.95
CA GLU A 281 -11.63 -5.05 -14.22
C GLU A 281 -11.19 -5.60 -15.58
N VAL A 282 -10.55 -4.74 -16.36
CA VAL A 282 -9.86 -5.08 -17.60
C VAL A 282 -8.45 -4.50 -17.52
N ARG A 283 -7.44 -5.33 -17.79
CA ARG A 283 -6.04 -4.91 -17.88
C ARG A 283 -5.50 -5.19 -19.27
N SER A 284 -4.95 -4.18 -19.90
CA SER A 284 -4.48 -4.25 -21.29
C SER A 284 -3.01 -3.88 -21.39
N LEU A 285 -2.24 -4.70 -22.11
CA LEU A 285 -0.86 -4.38 -22.44
C LEU A 285 -0.81 -3.32 -23.54
N THR A 286 0.02 -2.31 -23.37
CA THR A 286 0.26 -1.22 -24.32
C THR A 286 1.68 -0.68 -24.15
N THR A 287 1.96 0.51 -24.69
CA THR A 287 3.16 1.28 -24.39
C THR A 287 2.82 2.70 -23.98
N TRP A 288 3.67 3.34 -23.19
CA TRP A 288 3.50 4.74 -22.83
C TRP A 288 3.42 5.64 -24.07
N GLN A 289 4.25 5.36 -25.08
CA GLN A 289 4.30 6.11 -26.33
C GLN A 289 2.97 6.05 -27.10
N ASP A 290 2.27 4.90 -27.10
CA ASP A 290 0.93 4.81 -27.70
C ASP A 290 -0.12 5.48 -26.81
N TYR A 291 -0.07 5.23 -25.51
CA TYR A 291 -1.12 5.64 -24.59
C TYR A 291 -1.14 7.15 -24.33
N LYS A 292 0.03 7.81 -24.27
CA LYS A 292 0.11 9.24 -24.00
C LYS A 292 -0.59 10.11 -25.05
N THR A 293 -0.78 9.59 -26.26
CA THR A 293 -1.60 10.26 -27.30
C THR A 293 -3.07 10.36 -26.90
N GLN A 294 -3.59 9.39 -26.11
CA GLN A 294 -4.95 9.40 -25.58
C GLN A 294 -5.12 10.37 -24.41
N LEU A 295 -4.02 10.70 -23.73
CA LEU A 295 -3.97 11.66 -22.62
C LEU A 295 -3.70 13.10 -23.07
N ALA A 296 -3.45 13.35 -24.36
CA ALA A 296 -3.04 14.65 -24.86
C ALA A 296 -4.08 15.77 -24.69
N GLY A 297 -5.37 15.44 -24.52
CA GLY A 297 -6.41 16.41 -24.13
C GLY A 297 -6.62 16.53 -22.61
N GLY A 298 -5.71 15.97 -21.80
CA GLY A 298 -5.77 15.90 -20.34
C GLY A 298 -6.55 14.69 -19.82
N LEU A 299 -6.50 14.48 -18.49
CA LEU A 299 -7.23 13.42 -17.75
C LEU A 299 -8.77 13.53 -17.87
N ALA A 300 -9.29 14.62 -18.42
CA ALA A 300 -10.71 14.78 -18.72
C ALA A 300 -11.10 14.20 -20.10
N SER A 301 -10.15 14.08 -21.02
CA SER A 301 -10.37 13.71 -22.43
C SER A 301 -10.09 12.24 -22.76
N ALA A 302 -9.23 11.59 -21.98
CA ALA A 302 -8.96 10.17 -22.12
C ALA A 302 -10.24 9.36 -21.82
N PRO A 303 -10.30 8.06 -22.17
CA PRO A 303 -11.38 7.15 -21.78
C PRO A 303 -11.39 6.88 -20.25
N LEU A 304 -11.31 7.95 -19.46
CA LEU A 304 -11.33 8.04 -18.01
C LEU A 304 -12.73 8.39 -17.49
N GLN A 305 -13.77 8.26 -18.34
CA GLN A 305 -15.16 8.18 -17.88
C GLN A 305 -15.44 6.90 -17.06
N ASN A 306 -14.41 6.10 -16.82
CA ASN A 306 -14.45 4.91 -15.98
C ASN A 306 -14.23 5.33 -14.52
N HIS A 307 -14.97 4.71 -13.60
CA HIS A 307 -14.94 5.07 -12.18
C HIS A 307 -13.55 4.90 -11.54
N TYR A 308 -12.69 4.02 -12.09
CA TYR A 308 -11.31 3.80 -11.61
C TYR A 308 -10.35 3.53 -12.77
N PHE A 309 -9.16 4.10 -12.69
CA PHE A 309 -8.14 3.98 -13.72
C PHE A 309 -6.73 4.04 -13.15
N GLU A 310 -5.82 3.23 -13.69
CA GLU A 310 -4.42 3.12 -13.25
C GLU A 310 -3.54 2.77 -14.46
N ILE A 311 -2.30 3.26 -14.47
CA ILE A 311 -1.29 2.87 -15.47
C ILE A 311 -0.01 2.43 -14.77
N ASP A 312 0.35 1.16 -14.92
CA ASP A 312 1.69 0.68 -14.58
C ASP A 312 2.62 0.86 -15.77
N LEU A 313 3.80 1.42 -15.54
CA LEU A 313 4.83 1.69 -16.55
C LEU A 313 6.14 1.00 -16.20
N ASN A 314 6.79 0.39 -17.19
CA ASN A 314 8.20 0.10 -17.09
C ASN A 314 8.96 1.42 -17.29
N PRO A 315 9.70 1.91 -16.28
CA PRO A 315 10.42 3.17 -16.42
C PRO A 315 11.54 3.11 -17.48
N TYR A 316 11.91 1.91 -17.92
CA TYR A 316 12.97 1.67 -18.89
C TYR A 316 12.41 1.21 -20.24
N GLU A 317 13.01 1.72 -21.30
CA GLU A 317 12.61 1.38 -22.66
C GLU A 317 13.05 -0.04 -23.06
N THR A 318 12.15 -0.76 -23.73
CA THR A 318 12.45 -1.98 -24.47
C THR A 318 12.17 -1.70 -25.94
N LEU A 319 13.19 -1.80 -26.80
CA LEU A 319 13.11 -1.46 -28.23
C LEU A 319 12.58 -0.02 -28.47
N GLY A 320 13.01 0.93 -27.65
CA GLY A 320 12.64 2.35 -27.76
C GLY A 320 11.25 2.68 -27.23
N ARG A 321 10.62 1.79 -26.44
CA ARG A 321 9.27 1.98 -25.92
C ARG A 321 9.16 1.53 -24.47
N ASN A 322 8.44 2.28 -23.64
CA ASN A 322 8.12 1.89 -22.28
C ASN A 322 6.88 1.00 -22.30
N ILE A 323 7.04 -0.26 -21.87
CA ILE A 323 5.90 -1.16 -21.70
C ILE A 323 4.96 -0.56 -20.66
N ALA A 324 3.66 -0.64 -20.93
CA ALA A 324 2.62 -0.12 -20.05
C ALA A 324 1.51 -1.15 -19.89
N VAL A 325 0.87 -1.18 -18.72
CA VAL A 325 -0.38 -1.90 -18.49
C VAL A 325 -1.40 -0.88 -18.01
N THR A 326 -2.50 -0.78 -18.72
CA THR A 326 -3.63 0.05 -18.30
C THR A 326 -4.64 -0.81 -17.58
N THR A 327 -5.06 -0.38 -16.40
CA THR A 327 -6.12 -1.03 -15.63
C THR A 327 -7.34 -0.12 -15.60
N ILE A 328 -8.47 -0.65 -16.07
CA ILE A 328 -9.76 0.03 -16.08
C ILE A 328 -10.72 -0.76 -15.22
N ARG A 329 -11.38 -0.08 -14.28
CA ARG A 329 -12.44 -0.69 -13.46
C ARG A 329 -13.73 0.11 -13.56
N THR A 330 -14.85 -0.57 -13.80
CA THR A 330 -16.17 0.04 -13.95
C THR A 330 -17.22 -0.69 -13.12
N CYS A 331 -18.24 0.03 -12.66
CA CYS A 331 -19.37 -0.57 -11.96
C CYS A 331 -20.08 -1.59 -12.86
N SER A 332 -20.26 -2.80 -12.32
CA SER A 332 -20.91 -3.90 -13.01
C SER A 332 -22.32 -4.12 -12.44
N LYS A 333 -23.25 -4.53 -13.31
CA LYS A 333 -24.59 -5.00 -12.92
C LYS A 333 -24.61 -6.45 -12.44
N ALA A 334 -23.47 -7.14 -12.51
CA ALA A 334 -23.34 -8.50 -12.03
C ALA A 334 -23.58 -8.58 -10.50
N THR A 335 -23.99 -9.76 -10.05
CA THR A 335 -24.25 -10.05 -8.64
C THR A 335 -23.39 -11.18 -8.09
N LYS A 336 -22.48 -11.71 -8.92
CA LYS A 336 -21.56 -12.80 -8.59
C LYS A 336 -20.23 -12.59 -9.29
N ARG A 337 -19.21 -13.33 -8.83
CA ARG A 337 -17.88 -13.35 -9.43
C ARG A 337 -17.93 -13.95 -10.84
N GLU A 338 -17.22 -13.34 -11.77
CA GLU A 338 -17.03 -13.82 -13.15
C GLU A 338 -15.57 -13.66 -13.57
N GLY A 339 -15.06 -14.61 -14.36
CA GLY A 339 -13.67 -14.59 -14.84
C GLY A 339 -12.61 -14.90 -13.76
N GLY A 340 -11.35 -14.83 -14.20
CA GLY A 340 -10.16 -15.05 -13.38
C GLY A 340 -9.27 -13.82 -13.43
N ARG A 341 -8.67 -13.46 -12.29
CA ARG A 341 -7.89 -12.23 -12.16
C ARG A 341 -6.47 -12.32 -12.71
N GLY A 342 -6.14 -13.40 -13.41
CA GLY A 342 -4.81 -13.61 -14.01
C GLY A 342 -3.66 -13.75 -13.01
N PHE A 343 -3.91 -13.65 -11.70
CA PHE A 343 -2.94 -13.91 -10.65
C PHE A 343 -2.69 -15.42 -10.40
N ASP A 344 -2.92 -16.27 -11.39
CA ASP A 344 -2.33 -17.62 -11.45
C ASP A 344 -0.82 -17.51 -11.80
N ASN A 345 -0.16 -16.50 -11.23
CA ASN A 345 1.21 -16.16 -11.52
C ASN A 345 2.07 -17.05 -10.63
N TRP A 346 2.68 -18.06 -11.26
CA TRP A 346 3.57 -19.00 -10.58
C TRP A 346 4.61 -18.27 -9.71
N LEU A 347 5.08 -17.08 -10.11
CA LEU A 347 6.03 -16.26 -9.36
C LEU A 347 5.45 -15.72 -8.03
N ALA A 348 4.19 -15.28 -8.03
CA ALA A 348 3.50 -14.91 -6.79
C ALA A 348 3.28 -16.14 -5.90
N GLY A 349 2.93 -17.29 -6.49
CA GLY A 349 2.86 -18.57 -5.77
C GLY A 349 4.20 -19.06 -5.22
N LEU A 350 5.30 -18.85 -5.96
CA LEU A 350 6.66 -19.22 -5.60
C LEU A 350 7.21 -18.32 -4.48
N LEU A 351 7.02 -17.00 -4.59
CA LEU A 351 7.37 -16.03 -3.55
C LEU A 351 6.55 -16.26 -2.27
N ALA A 352 5.27 -16.59 -2.40
CA ALA A 352 4.39 -16.93 -1.27
C ALA A 352 4.76 -18.26 -0.58
N GLN A 353 5.29 -19.25 -1.32
CA GLN A 353 5.68 -20.55 -0.75
C GLN A 353 7.10 -20.56 -0.17
N HIS A 354 7.97 -19.65 -0.63
CA HIS A 354 9.40 -19.69 -0.35
C HIS A 354 9.98 -18.28 -0.14
N HIS A 355 9.87 -17.76 1.10
CA HIS A 355 10.41 -16.46 1.51
C HIS A 355 11.90 -16.22 1.19
N TRP A 356 12.69 -17.27 0.97
CA TRP A 356 14.11 -17.14 0.58
C TRP A 356 14.31 -16.75 -0.89
N VAL A 357 13.31 -16.93 -1.76
CA VAL A 357 13.39 -16.54 -3.17
C VAL A 357 13.38 -15.02 -3.31
N GLU A 358 12.60 -14.33 -2.48
CA GLU A 358 12.60 -12.87 -2.37
C GLU A 358 14.00 -12.34 -2.02
N ASP A 359 14.64 -12.93 -1.00
CA ASP A 359 16.00 -12.59 -0.56
C ASP A 359 17.06 -12.78 -1.67
N ILE A 360 16.84 -13.75 -2.57
CA ILE A 360 17.71 -13.98 -3.72
C ILE A 360 17.42 -12.97 -4.82
N LEU A 361 16.16 -12.67 -5.10
CA LEU A 361 15.78 -11.68 -6.09
C LEU A 361 16.30 -10.29 -5.71
N VAL A 362 16.14 -9.88 -4.45
CA VAL A 362 16.69 -8.63 -3.92
C VAL A 362 18.22 -8.62 -4.01
N TRP A 363 18.88 -9.74 -3.70
CA TRP A 363 20.33 -9.84 -3.83
C TRP A 363 20.78 -9.72 -5.29
N ILE A 364 20.09 -10.38 -6.23
CA ILE A 364 20.32 -10.31 -7.68
C ILE A 364 20.18 -8.86 -8.15
N LEU A 365 19.09 -8.18 -7.80
CA LEU A 365 18.84 -6.80 -8.23
C LEU A 365 19.86 -5.82 -7.64
N ASN A 366 20.32 -6.03 -6.40
CA ASN A 366 21.38 -5.23 -5.80
C ASN A 366 22.77 -5.52 -6.41
N ARG A 367 23.05 -6.77 -6.78
CA ARG A 367 24.31 -7.21 -7.37
C ARG A 367 24.43 -6.84 -8.85
N TRP A 368 23.30 -6.90 -9.55
CA TRP A 368 23.14 -6.80 -11.00
C TRP A 368 21.88 -5.98 -11.37
N PRO A 369 21.88 -4.67 -11.11
CA PRO A 369 20.69 -3.83 -11.27
C PRO A 369 20.22 -3.69 -12.73
N LEU A 370 21.11 -3.97 -13.70
CA LEU A 370 20.82 -3.97 -15.15
C LEU A 370 19.72 -4.97 -15.57
N HIS A 371 19.36 -5.96 -14.75
CA HIS A 371 18.26 -6.88 -15.06
C HIS A 371 16.88 -6.34 -14.73
N SER A 372 16.79 -5.28 -13.93
CA SER A 372 15.50 -4.76 -13.49
C SER A 372 14.54 -4.46 -14.66
N PRO A 373 14.97 -3.79 -15.76
CA PRO A 373 14.10 -3.57 -16.92
C PRO A 373 13.43 -4.83 -17.48
N GLY A 374 14.16 -5.94 -17.57
CA GLY A 374 13.65 -7.20 -18.11
C GLY A 374 12.68 -7.89 -17.13
N ILE A 375 13.00 -7.86 -15.83
CA ILE A 375 12.15 -8.42 -14.77
C ILE A 375 10.82 -7.66 -14.71
N ILE A 376 10.85 -6.33 -14.72
CA ILE A 376 9.65 -5.48 -14.76
C ILE A 376 8.84 -5.79 -16.01
N THR A 377 9.47 -5.84 -17.19
CA THR A 377 8.77 -6.17 -18.45
C THR A 377 8.05 -7.51 -18.38
N THR A 378 8.70 -8.52 -17.81
CA THR A 378 8.12 -9.87 -17.71
C THR A 378 6.94 -9.88 -16.75
N ALA A 379 7.10 -9.26 -15.58
CA ALA A 379 6.02 -9.10 -14.61
C ALA A 379 4.83 -8.39 -15.25
N MET A 380 5.05 -7.25 -15.93
CA MET A 380 3.98 -6.49 -16.58
C MET A 380 3.28 -7.26 -17.70
N LYS A 381 3.99 -8.06 -18.50
CA LYS A 381 3.39 -8.89 -19.55
C LYS A 381 2.47 -9.99 -19.01
N SER A 382 2.57 -10.35 -17.73
CA SER A 382 1.69 -11.30 -17.06
C SER A 382 0.42 -10.69 -16.46
N LEU A 383 0.38 -9.35 -16.33
CA LEU A 383 -0.75 -8.64 -15.74
C LEU A 383 -2.02 -8.53 -16.60
N PRO A 384 -2.01 -8.62 -17.94
CA PRO A 384 -3.22 -8.45 -18.73
C PRO A 384 -4.34 -9.42 -18.33
N VAL A 385 -5.54 -8.87 -18.13
CA VAL A 385 -6.75 -9.59 -17.75
C VAL A 385 -7.84 -9.13 -18.70
N LYS A 386 -8.40 -10.08 -19.46
CA LYS A 386 -9.46 -9.76 -20.42
C LYS A 386 -10.74 -9.33 -19.72
N HIS A 387 -11.07 -9.98 -18.59
CA HIS A 387 -12.29 -9.72 -17.85
C HIS A 387 -12.25 -10.38 -16.46
N TYR A 388 -12.45 -9.58 -15.41
CA TYR A 388 -12.66 -10.07 -14.05
C TYR A 388 -13.73 -9.23 -13.35
N ILE A 389 -14.77 -9.87 -12.84
CA ILE A 389 -15.82 -9.22 -12.05
C ILE A 389 -15.84 -9.83 -10.65
N ASP A 390 -15.89 -8.98 -9.63
CA ASP A 390 -16.15 -9.39 -8.24
C ASP A 390 -16.68 -8.20 -7.43
N LYS A 391 -16.94 -8.42 -6.14
CA LYS A 391 -17.28 -7.35 -5.20
C LYS A 391 -16.16 -6.30 -5.18
N SER A 392 -16.54 -5.02 -5.05
CA SER A 392 -15.63 -3.88 -5.18
C SER A 392 -14.31 -4.04 -4.43
N PHE A 393 -14.35 -4.38 -3.14
CA PHE A 393 -13.15 -4.52 -2.31
C PHE A 393 -12.19 -5.62 -2.76
N LYS A 394 -12.69 -6.67 -3.43
CA LYS A 394 -11.84 -7.75 -3.99
C LYS A 394 -11.18 -7.35 -5.30
N VAL A 395 -11.83 -6.46 -6.07
CA VAL A 395 -11.30 -5.95 -7.33
C VAL A 395 -10.30 -4.81 -7.09
N LEU A 396 -10.51 -4.02 -6.03
CA LEU A 396 -9.61 -2.91 -5.66
C LEU A 396 -8.35 -3.40 -4.93
N ASN A 397 -8.44 -4.44 -4.10
CA ASN A 397 -7.28 -5.04 -3.42
C ASN A 397 -6.35 -5.73 -4.42
N ILE A 398 -5.01 -5.59 -4.41
CA ILE A 398 -4.13 -6.20 -5.43
C ILE A 398 -3.75 -7.66 -5.17
N GLY A 399 -3.98 -8.17 -3.96
CA GLY A 399 -3.84 -9.59 -3.61
C GLY A 399 -2.43 -9.96 -3.17
N ALA A 400 -1.98 -11.18 -3.47
CA ALA A 400 -0.73 -11.76 -2.95
C ALA A 400 0.56 -10.99 -3.26
N VAL A 401 0.52 -9.99 -4.15
CA VAL A 401 1.65 -9.09 -4.39
C VAL A 401 1.93 -8.20 -3.17
N ASP A 402 0.92 -7.95 -2.32
CA ASP A 402 1.04 -7.18 -1.08
C ASP A 402 2.00 -7.80 -0.05
N ASP A 403 2.28 -9.11 -0.16
CA ASP A 403 3.17 -9.81 0.77
C ASP A 403 4.67 -9.63 0.45
N VAL A 404 5.01 -9.00 -0.68
CA VAL A 404 6.40 -8.72 -1.09
C VAL A 404 6.89 -7.44 -0.43
N LYS A 405 8.07 -7.48 0.22
CA LYS A 405 8.63 -6.28 0.85
C LYS A 405 9.17 -5.35 -0.22
N ALA A 406 8.52 -4.20 -0.34
CA ALA A 406 8.95 -3.12 -1.20
C ALA A 406 9.06 -1.81 -0.40
N TYR A 407 9.90 -0.92 -0.89
CA TYR A 407 9.90 0.48 -0.49
C TYR A 407 9.37 1.29 -1.66
N ALA A 408 8.28 2.00 -1.44
CA ALA A 408 7.68 2.87 -2.44
C ALA A 408 7.80 4.34 -2.02
N MET A 409 7.77 5.21 -3.01
CA MET A 409 7.59 6.64 -2.83
C MET A 409 6.42 7.10 -3.68
N GLU A 410 5.66 8.05 -3.17
CA GLU A 410 4.51 8.62 -3.87
C GLU A 410 4.71 10.11 -4.08
N LEU A 411 4.21 10.61 -5.20
CA LEU A 411 4.18 12.02 -5.56
C LEU A 411 2.77 12.33 -6.06
N SER A 412 2.20 13.45 -5.63
CA SER A 412 0.92 13.94 -6.12
C SER A 412 1.10 15.18 -6.98
N PHE A 413 0.32 15.24 -8.05
CA PHE A 413 0.28 16.37 -8.99
C PHE A 413 -1.16 16.79 -9.22
N ASP A 414 -1.39 18.07 -9.50
CA ASP A 414 -2.71 18.56 -9.87
C ASP A 414 -3.08 17.98 -11.24
N ALA A 415 -4.24 17.33 -11.31
CA ALA A 415 -4.76 16.67 -12.51
C ALA A 415 -5.00 17.63 -13.70
N ASN A 416 -5.05 18.94 -13.46
CA ASN A 416 -5.18 19.97 -14.50
C ASN A 416 -3.85 20.33 -15.17
N GLN A 417 -2.72 19.84 -14.65
CA GLN A 417 -1.40 20.04 -15.26
C GLN A 417 -1.20 19.10 -16.46
N ASP A 418 -0.15 19.36 -17.23
CA ASP A 418 0.28 18.49 -18.33
C ASP A 418 0.90 17.19 -17.77
N ILE A 419 0.03 16.23 -17.44
CA ILE A 419 0.40 14.90 -16.94
C ILE A 419 1.37 14.21 -17.89
N VAL A 420 1.22 14.36 -19.20
CA VAL A 420 2.09 13.72 -20.18
C VAL A 420 3.53 14.26 -20.04
N SER A 421 3.69 15.59 -19.96
CA SER A 421 5.01 16.18 -19.74
C SER A 421 5.62 15.79 -18.39
N ILE A 422 4.80 15.73 -17.33
CA ILE A 422 5.25 15.31 -16.00
C ILE A 422 5.81 13.88 -16.05
N VAL A 423 5.05 12.95 -16.62
CA VAL A 423 5.45 11.55 -16.75
C VAL A 423 6.68 11.40 -17.64
N ASP A 424 6.73 12.06 -18.80
CA ASP A 424 7.90 12.04 -19.69
C ASP A 424 9.17 12.54 -18.95
N ARG A 425 9.04 13.56 -18.10
CA ARG A 425 10.16 14.06 -17.27
C ARG A 425 10.59 13.06 -16.20
N ILE A 426 9.65 12.42 -15.52
CA ILE A 426 9.94 11.39 -14.51
C ILE A 426 10.66 10.20 -15.16
N LEU A 427 10.17 9.71 -16.30
CA LEU A 427 10.81 8.63 -17.06
C LEU A 427 12.22 9.02 -17.50
N ALA A 428 12.42 10.25 -18.00
CA ALA A 428 13.75 10.74 -18.36
C ALA A 428 14.72 10.79 -17.17
N LEU A 429 14.23 11.15 -15.97
CA LEU A 429 15.04 11.12 -14.74
C LEU A 429 15.44 9.70 -14.37
N PHE A 430 14.52 8.73 -14.44
CA PHE A 430 14.83 7.33 -14.18
C PHE A 430 15.82 6.76 -15.19
N GLN A 431 15.64 7.07 -16.47
CA GLN A 431 16.57 6.65 -17.53
C GLN A 431 17.96 7.24 -17.33
N LYS A 432 18.06 8.52 -16.96
CA LYS A 432 19.33 9.19 -16.64
C LYS A 432 20.02 8.58 -15.42
N ALA A 433 19.27 8.30 -14.35
CA ALA A 433 19.82 7.68 -13.15
C ALA A 433 20.33 6.25 -13.43
N ALA A 434 19.61 5.49 -14.26
CA ALA A 434 20.03 4.17 -14.71
C ALA A 434 21.31 4.24 -15.54
N SER A 435 21.40 5.12 -16.54
CA SER A 435 22.57 5.19 -17.42
C SER A 435 23.83 5.74 -16.72
N GLU A 436 23.70 6.82 -15.94
CA GLU A 436 24.85 7.51 -15.33
C GLU A 436 25.28 6.89 -14.00
N LYS A 437 24.35 6.37 -13.21
CA LYS A 437 24.61 5.93 -11.82
C LYS A 437 24.35 4.44 -11.59
N GLN A 438 23.81 3.72 -12.59
CA GLN A 438 23.36 2.34 -12.44
C GLN A 438 22.31 2.18 -11.32
N TRP A 439 21.49 3.21 -11.11
CA TRP A 439 20.39 3.18 -10.15
C TRP A 439 19.10 2.80 -10.86
N PHE A 440 18.60 1.61 -10.55
CA PHE A 440 17.39 1.06 -11.14
C PHE A 440 16.29 0.92 -10.09
N LEU A 441 15.05 1.27 -10.46
CA LEU A 441 13.86 0.85 -9.74
C LEU A 441 13.72 -0.67 -9.90
N ALA A 442 13.31 -1.36 -8.83
CA ALA A 442 13.09 -2.80 -8.81
C ALA A 442 11.64 -3.20 -9.22
N GLY A 443 10.77 -2.22 -9.40
CA GLY A 443 9.35 -2.40 -9.72
C GLY A 443 8.86 -1.37 -10.73
N PRO A 444 7.61 -1.51 -11.20
CA PRO A 444 7.00 -0.55 -12.13
C PRO A 444 6.77 0.80 -11.46
N PHE A 445 6.59 1.82 -12.31
CA PHE A 445 6.11 3.14 -11.93
C PHE A 445 4.60 3.21 -12.22
N ALA A 446 3.78 3.41 -11.18
CA ALA A 446 2.32 3.47 -11.31
C ALA A 446 1.81 4.92 -11.34
N LEU A 447 0.74 5.14 -12.09
CA LEU A 447 0.01 6.41 -12.25
C LEU A 447 -1.46 6.27 -11.89
#